data_AF-A0A1V3WWZ0-F1
#
_entry.id   AF-A0A1V3WWZ0-F1
#
_cell.length_a   1.000
_cell.length_b   1.000
_cell.length_c   1.000
_cell.angle_alpha   90.00
_cell.angle_beta   90.00
_cell.angle_gamma   90.00
#
_symmetry.space_group_name_H-M   'P 1'
#
loop_
_entity.id
_entity.type
_entity.pdbx_description
1 polymer ?
#
loop_
_entity_poly.entity_id
_entity_poly.type
_entity_poly.pdbx_seq_one_letter_code
_entity_poly.pdbx_strand_id
1 'polypeptide(L)'
;MRGAAATVAIALVAIWTDLPAAQAIPPPSVDPALVPPDGPPRPDQPMRRSNSCSAPISVKNPDLAQLAPGFNLLNISKAWQYSTGNGVAVAVIDTGVTPNPRLPVVPGGDYIMGEDGLSDCDAHGTVVSSIIAAAPQGISPMPRPMPATPAFPRRRDRRRSSPHRRRRWRSRLPRFRPTADTGDDHPNRSAATAPTA
;
A
#
# COMPACT_ATOMS: atom_id res chain seq x y z
N MET A 1 -55.59 38.21 -20.45
CA MET A 1 -54.22 37.73 -20.77
C MET A 1 -53.14 38.27 -19.83
N ARG A 2 -53.20 39.52 -19.34
CA ARG A 2 -52.14 40.11 -18.48
C ARG A 2 -51.99 39.47 -17.08
N GLY A 3 -53.09 39.02 -16.47
CA GLY A 3 -53.04 38.39 -15.13
C GLY A 3 -52.43 36.99 -15.10
N ALA A 4 -52.65 36.18 -16.15
CA ALA A 4 -52.11 34.82 -16.24
C ALA A 4 -50.58 34.81 -16.47
N ALA A 5 -50.06 35.83 -17.16
CA ALA A 5 -48.61 35.99 -17.35
C ALA A 5 -47.91 36.34 -16.02
N ALA A 6 -48.55 37.16 -15.17
CA ALA A 6 -48.00 37.55 -13.87
C ALA A 6 -47.97 36.38 -12.88
N THR A 7 -49.00 35.54 -12.85
CA THR A 7 -49.03 34.36 -11.96
C THR A 7 -48.02 33.30 -12.38
N VAL A 8 -47.83 33.07 -13.68
CA VAL A 8 -46.79 32.16 -14.19
C VAL A 8 -45.39 32.68 -13.88
N ALA A 9 -45.15 33.98 -14.01
CA ALA A 9 -43.86 34.59 -13.66
C ALA A 9 -43.54 34.45 -12.16
N ILE A 10 -44.52 34.69 -11.28
CA ILE A 10 -44.35 34.53 -9.83
C ILE A 10 -44.09 33.07 -9.45
N ALA A 11 -44.83 32.13 -10.05
CA ALA A 11 -44.63 30.69 -9.81
C ALA A 11 -43.25 30.22 -10.28
N LEU A 12 -42.76 30.71 -11.42
CA LEU A 12 -41.42 30.40 -11.91
C LEU A 12 -40.33 30.96 -10.98
N VAL A 13 -40.45 32.19 -10.48
CA VAL A 13 -39.45 32.75 -9.55
C VAL A 13 -39.39 31.97 -8.23
N ALA A 14 -40.54 31.53 -7.70
CA ALA A 14 -40.60 30.72 -6.49
C ALA A 14 -39.90 29.35 -6.65
N ILE A 15 -39.96 28.75 -7.84
CA ILE A 15 -39.30 27.46 -8.13
C ILE A 15 -37.76 27.59 -8.14
N TRP A 16 -37.21 28.77 -8.45
CA TRP A 16 -35.75 28.97 -8.50
C TRP A 16 -35.14 29.27 -7.13
N THR A 17 -35.91 29.79 -6.17
CA THR A 17 -35.42 30.10 -4.81
C THR A 17 -35.31 28.89 -3.90
N ASP A 18 -36.01 27.79 -4.23
CA ASP A 18 -36.05 26.55 -3.43
C ASP A 18 -35.17 25.42 -4.01
N LEU A 19 -34.27 25.72 -4.95
CA LEU A 19 -33.31 24.73 -5.44
C LEU A 19 -32.30 24.42 -4.32
N PRO A 20 -32.24 23.18 -3.79
CA PRO A 20 -31.21 22.83 -2.82
C PRO A 20 -29.84 23.04 -3.48
N ALA A 21 -29.01 23.86 -2.87
CA ALA A 21 -27.62 24.00 -3.31
C ALA A 21 -26.99 22.60 -3.28
N ALA A 22 -26.51 22.12 -4.43
CA ALA A 22 -25.77 20.88 -4.51
C ALA A 22 -24.51 21.01 -3.63
N GLN A 23 -24.55 20.47 -2.43
CA GLN A 23 -23.43 20.45 -1.51
C GLN A 23 -22.48 19.35 -1.99
N ALA A 24 -21.30 19.74 -2.47
CA ALA A 24 -20.24 18.78 -2.74
C ALA A 24 -19.70 18.21 -1.42
N ILE A 25 -19.37 16.93 -1.41
CA ILE A 25 -18.56 16.36 -0.32
C ILE A 25 -17.21 17.09 -0.36
N PRO A 26 -16.82 17.81 0.71
CA PRO A 26 -15.56 18.53 0.72
C PRO A 26 -14.38 17.55 0.65
N PRO A 27 -13.23 17.96 0.09
CA PRO A 27 -12.02 17.15 0.16
C PRO A 27 -11.69 16.77 1.63
N PRO A 28 -11.23 15.53 1.90
CA PRO A 28 -10.88 15.14 3.26
C PRO A 28 -9.72 15.98 3.79
N SER A 29 -9.81 16.41 5.05
CA SER A 29 -8.74 17.10 5.76
C SER A 29 -7.98 16.13 6.67
N VAL A 30 -6.65 16.19 6.64
CA VAL A 30 -5.80 15.37 7.52
C VAL A 30 -5.53 16.12 8.82
N ASP A 31 -5.86 15.50 9.96
CA ASP A 31 -5.44 15.98 11.27
C ASP A 31 -4.14 15.27 11.71
N PRO A 32 -2.99 15.97 11.77
CA PRO A 32 -1.72 15.39 12.20
C PRO A 32 -1.71 14.89 13.65
N ALA A 33 -2.67 15.32 14.48
CA ALA A 33 -2.78 14.85 15.86
C ALA A 33 -3.42 13.46 15.99
N LEU A 34 -4.09 12.97 14.93
CA LEU A 34 -4.82 11.70 14.92
C LEU A 34 -4.05 10.54 14.28
N VAL A 35 -2.73 10.62 14.19
CA VAL A 35 -1.91 9.50 13.68
C VAL A 35 -2.07 8.29 14.62
N PRO A 36 -2.49 7.11 14.12
CA PRO A 36 -2.61 5.91 14.93
C PRO A 36 -1.29 5.51 15.59
N PRO A 37 -1.34 4.86 16.77
CA PRO A 37 -0.13 4.42 17.44
C PRO A 37 0.62 3.35 16.64
N ASP A 38 1.96 3.45 16.61
CA ASP A 38 2.85 2.40 16.10
C ASP A 38 2.91 1.22 17.09
N GLY A 39 1.85 0.41 17.04
CA GLY A 39 1.68 -0.84 17.79
C GLY A 39 2.18 -2.06 17.01
N PRO A 40 2.29 -3.23 17.67
CA PRO A 40 2.56 -4.48 16.96
C PRO A 40 1.50 -4.72 15.87
N PRO A 41 1.90 -5.17 14.66
CA PRO A 41 0.97 -5.57 13.60
C PRO A 41 -0.01 -6.63 14.10
N ARG A 42 -1.30 -6.33 14.00
CA ARG A 42 -2.40 -7.21 14.42
C ARG A 42 -3.71 -6.66 13.87
N PRO A 43 -4.74 -7.49 13.70
CA PRO A 43 -6.04 -6.99 13.33
C PRO A 43 -6.70 -6.22 14.50
N ASP A 44 -7.60 -5.32 14.17
CA ASP A 44 -8.40 -4.58 15.16
C ASP A 44 -9.42 -5.49 15.86
N GLN A 45 -9.87 -6.54 15.17
CA GLN A 45 -10.79 -7.55 15.67
C GLN A 45 -10.26 -8.96 15.36
N PRO A 46 -10.61 -9.99 16.15
CA PRO A 46 -10.21 -11.36 15.83
C PRO A 46 -10.65 -11.79 14.43
N MET A 47 -9.71 -12.27 13.62
CA MET A 47 -9.97 -12.76 12.27
C MET A 47 -9.86 -14.27 12.19
N ARG A 48 -10.50 -14.84 11.18
CA ARG A 48 -10.39 -16.26 10.83
C ARG A 48 -10.32 -16.39 9.32
N ARG A 49 -9.42 -17.26 8.85
CA ARG A 49 -9.39 -17.69 7.45
C ARG A 49 -10.61 -18.56 7.12
N SER A 50 -11.40 -18.14 6.15
CA SER A 50 -12.62 -18.83 5.71
C SER A 50 -12.39 -19.82 4.56
N ASN A 51 -11.38 -19.57 3.72
CA ASN A 51 -11.08 -20.36 2.52
C ASN A 51 -9.70 -21.03 2.59
N SER A 52 -9.46 -22.03 1.74
CA SER A 52 -8.11 -22.55 1.50
C SER A 52 -7.25 -21.52 0.78
N CYS A 53 -5.92 -21.58 0.95
CA CYS A 53 -5.03 -20.66 0.25
C CYS A 53 -5.04 -20.90 -1.27
N SER A 54 -4.93 -19.80 -2.01
CA SER A 54 -4.81 -19.78 -3.46
C SER A 54 -3.35 -19.97 -3.89
N ALA A 55 -3.15 -20.53 -5.08
CA ALA A 55 -1.84 -20.63 -5.71
C ALA A 55 -1.88 -19.92 -7.07
N PRO A 56 -0.80 -19.21 -7.46
CA PRO A 56 -0.74 -18.62 -8.79
C PRO A 56 -0.64 -19.73 -9.84
N ILE A 57 -1.32 -19.54 -10.97
CA ILE A 57 -1.25 -20.45 -12.12
C ILE A 57 -0.60 -19.76 -13.31
N SER A 58 0.10 -20.53 -14.13
CA SER A 58 0.56 -20.08 -15.43
C SER A 58 -0.54 -20.26 -16.48
N VAL A 59 -0.55 -19.40 -17.49
CA VAL A 59 -1.29 -19.68 -18.73
C VAL A 59 -0.74 -20.96 -19.37
N LYS A 60 -1.56 -21.62 -20.21
CA LYS A 60 -1.26 -22.97 -20.74
C LYS A 60 0.14 -23.09 -21.38
N ASN A 61 0.52 -22.11 -22.21
CA ASN A 61 1.82 -22.07 -22.89
C ASN A 61 2.43 -20.66 -22.73
N PRO A 62 3.10 -20.35 -21.61
CA PRO A 62 3.72 -19.05 -21.41
C PRO A 62 5.02 -18.99 -22.21
N ASP A 63 5.18 -17.96 -23.05
CA ASP A 63 6.48 -17.66 -23.64
C ASP A 63 7.32 -16.84 -22.66
N LEU A 64 8.10 -17.53 -21.82
CA LEU A 64 8.98 -16.91 -20.83
C LEU A 64 10.29 -16.36 -21.43
N ALA A 65 10.51 -16.53 -22.74
CA ALA A 65 11.60 -15.87 -23.44
C ALA A 65 11.24 -14.41 -23.74
N GLN A 66 9.96 -14.05 -23.82
CA GLN A 66 9.56 -12.67 -24.07
C GLN A 66 9.52 -11.83 -22.78
N LEU A 67 9.95 -10.57 -22.89
CA LEU A 67 9.72 -9.59 -21.84
C LEU A 67 8.21 -9.34 -21.71
N ALA A 68 7.74 -9.20 -20.46
CA ALA A 68 6.35 -8.85 -20.19
C ALA A 68 5.98 -7.54 -20.93
N PRO A 69 4.78 -7.41 -21.52
CA PRO A 69 4.40 -6.22 -22.28
C PRO A 69 4.56 -4.91 -21.51
N GLY A 70 4.29 -4.90 -20.19
CA GLY A 70 4.53 -3.73 -19.34
C GLY A 70 6.01 -3.35 -19.21
N PHE A 71 6.92 -4.33 -19.19
CA PHE A 71 8.37 -4.07 -19.19
C PHE A 71 8.82 -3.39 -20.49
N ASN A 72 8.26 -3.81 -21.62
CA ASN A 72 8.53 -3.21 -22.93
C ASN A 72 7.94 -1.81 -23.03
N LEU A 73 6.67 -1.63 -22.63
CA LEU A 73 5.96 -0.35 -22.70
C LEU A 73 6.69 0.74 -21.89
N LEU A 74 7.19 0.40 -20.70
CA LEU A 74 7.92 1.33 -19.84
C LEU A 74 9.42 1.41 -20.16
N ASN A 75 9.90 0.63 -21.13
CA ASN A 75 11.30 0.52 -21.51
C ASN A 75 12.24 0.32 -20.29
N ILE A 76 11.91 -0.67 -19.46
CA ILE A 76 12.62 -0.93 -18.19
C ILE A 76 14.12 -1.21 -18.43
N SER A 77 14.47 -1.89 -19.53
CA SER A 77 15.86 -2.11 -19.91
C SER A 77 16.65 -0.81 -20.10
N LYS A 78 16.01 0.26 -20.61
CA LYS A 78 16.64 1.58 -20.71
C LYS A 78 16.66 2.29 -19.36
N ALA A 79 15.59 2.20 -18.56
CA ALA A 79 15.54 2.78 -17.22
C ALA A 79 16.65 2.24 -16.30
N TRP A 80 16.92 0.95 -16.38
CA TRP A 80 18.00 0.30 -15.65
C TRP A 80 19.40 0.72 -16.06
N GLN A 81 19.60 1.53 -17.11
CA GLN A 81 20.89 2.18 -17.39
C GLN A 81 21.17 3.35 -16.44
N TYR A 82 20.13 3.86 -15.76
CA TYR A 82 20.24 4.99 -14.83
C TYR A 82 20.15 4.55 -13.37
N SER A 83 19.30 3.58 -13.05
CA SER A 83 19.13 3.08 -11.68
C SER A 83 18.51 1.68 -11.65
N THR A 84 18.98 0.83 -10.73
CA THR A 84 18.32 -0.45 -10.38
C THR A 84 17.51 -0.34 -9.09
N GLY A 85 17.52 0.84 -8.47
CA GLY A 85 16.96 1.07 -7.15
C GLY A 85 17.88 0.66 -6.01
N ASN A 86 19.15 0.32 -6.22
CA ASN A 86 20.03 -0.24 -5.18
C ASN A 86 19.99 0.58 -3.86
N GLY A 87 19.62 -0.10 -2.77
CA GLY A 87 19.53 0.49 -1.44
C GLY A 87 18.21 1.21 -1.14
N VAL A 88 17.22 1.18 -2.05
CA VAL A 88 15.86 1.65 -1.80
C VAL A 88 15.04 0.51 -1.20
N ALA A 89 14.42 0.75 -0.05
CA ALA A 89 13.50 -0.20 0.56
C ALA A 89 12.07 0.12 0.12
N VAL A 90 11.34 -0.88 -0.37
CA VAL A 90 9.92 -0.74 -0.73
C VAL A 90 9.08 -1.61 0.20
N ALA A 91 8.18 -0.99 0.96
CA ALA A 91 7.17 -1.69 1.75
C ALA A 91 5.96 -2.03 0.85
N VAL A 92 5.55 -3.28 0.83
CA VAL A 92 4.41 -3.79 0.06
C VAL A 92 3.31 -4.14 1.04
N ILE A 93 2.20 -3.39 1.01
CA ILE A 93 1.03 -3.57 1.89
C ILE A 93 -0.07 -4.31 1.10
N ASP A 94 -0.10 -5.63 1.23
CA ASP A 94 -0.85 -6.55 0.37
C ASP A 94 -1.31 -7.81 1.15
N THR A 95 -1.52 -8.96 0.50
CA THR A 95 -1.95 -10.23 1.12
C THR A 95 -0.82 -11.01 1.81
N GLY A 96 0.38 -10.42 1.86
CA GLY A 96 1.61 -11.05 2.32
C GLY A 96 2.51 -11.43 1.16
N VAL A 97 3.71 -11.91 1.44
CA VAL A 97 4.69 -12.27 0.40
C VAL A 97 5.37 -13.57 0.73
N THR A 98 5.24 -14.57 -0.15
CA THR A 98 5.99 -15.82 -0.04
C THR A 98 7.40 -15.63 -0.62
N PRO A 99 8.47 -15.66 0.20
CA PRO A 99 9.83 -15.44 -0.28
C PRO A 99 10.29 -16.56 -1.23
N ASN A 100 11.11 -16.20 -2.22
CA ASN A 100 11.76 -17.17 -3.11
C ASN A 100 13.14 -16.67 -3.54
N PRO A 101 14.00 -17.50 -4.19
CA PRO A 101 15.35 -17.09 -4.55
C PRO A 101 15.45 -15.83 -5.42
N ARG A 102 14.42 -15.53 -6.22
CA ARG A 102 14.34 -14.30 -7.02
C ARG A 102 13.76 -13.13 -6.25
N LEU A 103 13.01 -13.39 -5.18
CA LEU A 103 12.31 -12.39 -4.39
C LEU A 103 12.67 -12.54 -2.90
N PRO A 104 13.90 -12.16 -2.50
CA PRO A 104 14.24 -12.06 -1.10
C PRO A 104 13.45 -10.90 -0.48
N VAL A 105 12.82 -11.12 0.67
CA VAL A 105 12.08 -10.09 1.41
C VAL A 105 12.39 -10.18 2.90
N VAL A 106 12.15 -9.09 3.62
CA VAL A 106 12.21 -9.08 5.09
C VAL A 106 10.81 -8.88 5.69
N PRO A 107 10.56 -9.41 6.90
CA PRO A 107 9.28 -9.23 7.60
C PRO A 107 8.87 -7.77 7.73
N GLY A 108 7.59 -7.49 7.49
CA GLY A 108 6.96 -6.19 7.73
C GLY A 108 5.75 -6.24 8.66
N GLY A 109 5.27 -7.44 9.00
CA GLY A 109 4.12 -7.67 9.88
C GLY A 109 2.85 -8.03 9.13
N ASP A 110 1.88 -8.54 9.87
CA ASP A 110 0.60 -8.99 9.34
C ASP A 110 -0.55 -8.44 10.19
N TYR A 111 -1.45 -7.68 9.56
CA TYR A 111 -2.63 -7.12 10.22
C TYR A 111 -3.87 -8.01 10.04
N ILE A 112 -3.73 -9.23 9.54
CA ILE A 112 -4.78 -10.27 9.45
C ILE A 112 -4.67 -11.24 10.63
N MET A 113 -3.56 -11.97 10.71
CA MET A 113 -3.35 -13.07 11.66
C MET A 113 -2.33 -12.71 12.75
N GLY A 114 -1.71 -11.53 12.68
CA GLY A 114 -0.69 -11.10 13.63
C GLY A 114 0.67 -11.78 13.44
N GLU A 115 0.93 -12.30 12.24
CA GLU A 115 2.20 -12.94 11.85
C GLU A 115 3.25 -11.91 11.35
N ASP A 116 4.23 -12.37 10.59
CA ASP A 116 5.39 -11.58 10.15
C ASP A 116 5.26 -11.00 8.72
N GLY A 117 4.16 -11.32 8.02
CA GLY A 117 3.85 -10.88 6.66
C GLY A 117 4.51 -11.71 5.55
N LEU A 118 5.21 -12.80 5.88
CA LEU A 118 5.91 -13.66 4.93
C LEU A 118 5.10 -14.88 4.45
N SER A 119 3.80 -14.85 4.70
CA SER A 119 2.83 -15.84 4.23
C SER A 119 1.83 -15.14 3.32
N ASP A 120 1.67 -15.64 2.10
CA ASP A 120 0.71 -15.11 1.13
C ASP A 120 -0.32 -16.19 0.80
N CYS A 121 -1.53 -16.06 1.35
CA CYS A 121 -2.60 -17.04 1.15
C CYS A 121 -3.47 -16.75 -0.09
N ASP A 122 -3.25 -15.61 -0.74
CA ASP A 122 -4.04 -15.14 -1.88
C ASP A 122 -3.22 -15.09 -3.18
N ALA A 123 -1.91 -15.35 -3.10
CA ALA A 123 -0.91 -15.26 -4.17
C ALA A 123 -0.70 -13.85 -4.75
N HIS A 124 -1.51 -12.86 -4.34
CA HIS A 124 -1.52 -11.52 -4.92
C HIS A 124 -0.27 -10.71 -4.51
N GLY A 125 0.02 -10.63 -3.21
CA GLY A 125 1.15 -9.85 -2.71
C GLY A 125 2.51 -10.37 -3.18
N THR A 126 2.64 -11.68 -3.40
CA THR A 126 3.84 -12.29 -4.02
C THR A 126 3.99 -11.85 -5.47
N VAL A 127 2.90 -11.83 -6.24
CA VAL A 127 2.91 -11.34 -7.64
C VAL A 127 3.24 -9.85 -7.69
N VAL A 128 2.59 -9.02 -6.88
CA VAL A 128 2.86 -7.57 -6.79
C VAL A 128 4.32 -7.31 -6.43
N SER A 129 4.84 -7.99 -5.40
CA SER A 129 6.23 -7.86 -4.99
C SER A 129 7.22 -8.32 -6.06
N SER A 130 6.85 -9.33 -6.86
CA SER A 130 7.69 -9.80 -7.95
C SER A 130 7.83 -8.77 -9.07
N ILE A 131 6.78 -8.00 -9.35
CA ILE A 131 6.82 -6.90 -10.33
C ILE A 131 7.75 -5.79 -9.85
N ILE A 132 7.74 -5.50 -8.54
CA ILE A 132 8.52 -4.41 -7.93
C ILE A 132 10.01 -4.74 -7.89
N ALA A 133 10.38 -5.95 -7.45
CA ALA A 133 11.76 -6.22 -7.03
C ALA A 133 12.28 -7.64 -7.27
N ALA A 134 11.55 -8.52 -7.98
CA ALA A 134 12.13 -9.83 -8.28
C ALA A 134 13.34 -9.70 -9.22
N ALA A 135 14.42 -10.40 -8.89
CA ALA A 135 15.56 -10.55 -9.78
C ALA A 135 15.09 -11.15 -11.12
N PRO A 136 15.49 -10.61 -12.28
CA PRO A 136 15.07 -11.12 -13.58
C PRO A 136 15.57 -12.56 -13.81
N GLN A 137 14.82 -13.30 -14.62
CA GLN A 137 15.20 -14.60 -15.17
C GLN A 137 15.07 -14.54 -16.70
N GLY A 138 15.98 -15.17 -17.45
CA GLY A 138 15.90 -15.22 -18.91
C GLY A 138 16.68 -14.11 -19.64
N ILE A 139 16.10 -13.57 -20.72
CA ILE A 139 16.81 -12.88 -21.83
C ILE A 139 17.62 -11.64 -21.42
N SER A 140 17.23 -10.91 -20.39
CA SER A 140 17.98 -9.75 -19.92
C SER A 140 18.38 -9.92 -18.45
N PRO A 141 19.67 -10.17 -18.14
CA PRO A 141 20.11 -10.18 -16.76
C PRO A 141 19.98 -8.77 -16.19
N MET A 142 19.71 -8.67 -14.88
CA MET A 142 19.71 -7.37 -14.22
C MET A 142 21.11 -6.76 -14.38
N PRO A 143 21.23 -5.48 -14.80
CA PRO A 143 22.51 -4.82 -14.75
C PRO A 143 23.00 -4.73 -13.30
N ARG A 144 24.29 -4.44 -13.14
CA ARG A 144 24.89 -4.29 -11.81
C ARG A 144 24.07 -3.31 -10.95
N PRO A 145 23.94 -3.55 -9.64
CA PRO A 145 23.27 -2.63 -8.74
C PRO A 145 23.74 -1.18 -8.92
N MET A 146 22.79 -0.26 -9.14
CA MET A 146 23.02 1.17 -9.34
C MET A 146 22.12 2.01 -8.42
N PRO A 147 22.68 3.00 -7.71
CA PRO A 147 24.12 3.35 -7.66
C PRO A 147 24.97 2.22 -7.04
N ALA A 148 26.27 2.16 -7.35
CA ALA A 148 27.14 1.06 -6.90
C ALA A 148 27.21 0.94 -5.37
N THR A 149 27.09 2.07 -4.68
CA THR A 149 26.88 2.12 -3.22
C THR A 149 25.38 2.25 -2.94
N PRO A 150 24.78 1.41 -2.08
CA PRO A 150 23.37 1.50 -1.75
C PRO A 150 22.99 2.88 -1.19
N ALA A 151 21.85 3.44 -1.64
CA ALA A 151 21.34 4.71 -1.15
C ALA A 151 21.07 4.70 0.37
N PHE A 152 20.61 3.57 0.89
CA PHE A 152 20.49 3.30 2.33
C PHE A 152 21.09 1.94 2.69
N PRO A 153 21.64 1.78 3.91
CA PRO A 153 22.11 0.49 4.37
C PRO A 153 20.95 -0.51 4.39
N ARG A 154 21.19 -1.73 3.89
CA ARG A 154 20.20 -2.81 3.95
C ARG A 154 19.70 -2.96 5.38
N ARG A 155 18.39 -2.94 5.58
CA ARG A 155 17.79 -3.31 6.86
C ARG A 155 18.14 -4.76 7.13
N ARG A 156 19.17 -5.01 7.95
CA ARG A 156 19.37 -6.32 8.56
C ARG A 156 18.16 -6.61 9.43
N ASP A 157 17.63 -7.83 9.31
CA ASP A 157 16.55 -8.37 10.13
C ASP A 157 16.78 -7.94 11.59
N ARG A 158 16.03 -6.92 12.03
CA ARG A 158 15.99 -6.53 13.42
C ARG A 158 14.80 -7.29 14.01
N ARG A 159 15.03 -8.55 14.36
CA ARG A 159 14.31 -9.29 15.42
C ARG A 159 14.44 -8.63 16.82
N ARG A 160 14.61 -7.31 16.88
CA ARG A 160 14.72 -6.56 18.12
C ARG A 160 14.05 -5.22 17.94
N SER A 161 12.76 -5.22 18.23
CA SER A 161 12.07 -4.12 18.91
C SER A 161 12.98 -3.59 20.03
N SER A 162 13.84 -2.62 19.73
CA SER A 162 14.75 -2.06 20.73
C SER A 162 14.01 -0.96 21.51
N PRO A 163 13.75 -1.14 22.81
CA PRO A 163 12.99 -0.18 23.63
C PRO A 163 13.71 1.16 23.79
N HIS A 164 15.01 1.22 23.48
CA HIS A 164 15.87 2.35 23.84
C HIS A 164 15.69 3.62 22.98
N ARG A 165 15.03 3.55 21.81
CA ARG A 165 14.63 4.77 21.07
C ARG A 165 13.28 5.34 21.50
N ARG A 166 12.61 4.78 22.52
CA ARG A 166 11.35 5.34 23.06
C ARG A 166 11.56 6.47 24.07
N ARG A 167 12.78 6.71 24.55
CA ARG A 167 13.03 7.69 25.64
C ARG A 167 13.37 9.11 25.18
N ARG A 168 13.78 9.33 23.93
CA ARG A 168 14.19 10.69 23.48
C ARG A 168 13.03 11.61 23.07
N TRP A 169 11.83 11.06 22.90
CA TRP A 169 10.62 11.82 22.51
C TRP A 169 9.61 12.00 23.65
N ARG A 170 9.93 11.59 24.88
CA ARG A 170 8.96 11.53 26.00
C ARG A 170 8.87 12.79 26.88
N SER A 171 9.60 13.88 26.58
CA SER A 171 9.72 15.01 27.53
C SER A 171 8.84 16.22 27.26
N ARG A 172 7.95 16.21 26.26
CA ARG A 172 6.92 17.25 26.12
C ARG A 172 5.65 16.64 25.56
N LEU A 173 4.63 16.50 26.41
CA LEU A 173 3.19 16.73 26.13
C LEU A 173 2.33 16.23 27.32
N PRO A 174 1.21 16.89 27.64
CA PRO A 174 0.35 16.51 28.77
C PRO A 174 -0.49 15.27 28.47
N ARG A 175 -0.85 14.54 29.53
CA ARG A 175 -1.79 13.40 29.48
C ARG A 175 -3.17 13.87 29.02
N PHE A 176 -3.74 13.21 28.01
CA PHE A 176 -5.16 13.35 27.65
C PHE A 176 -5.87 12.00 27.66
N ARG A 177 -7.11 12.01 28.16
CA ARG A 177 -8.04 10.88 28.31
C ARG A 177 -8.79 10.61 26.99
N PRO A 178 -9.20 9.36 26.72
CA PRO A 178 -9.87 8.99 25.48
C PRO A 178 -11.38 9.28 25.56
N THR A 179 -11.93 9.87 24.50
CA THR A 179 -13.34 9.73 24.13
C THR A 179 -13.39 8.89 22.87
N ALA A 180 -14.20 7.84 22.90
CA ALA A 180 -14.43 6.90 21.83
C ALA A 180 -15.42 7.47 20.81
N ASP A 181 -15.10 7.36 19.52
CA ASP A 181 -16.07 7.33 18.40
C ASP A 181 -15.32 6.80 17.16
N THR A 182 -15.54 5.53 16.79
CA THR A 182 -16.46 5.00 15.75
C THR A 182 -15.88 5.04 14.33
N GLY A 183 -15.53 3.84 13.85
CA GLY A 183 -15.74 3.43 12.47
C GLY A 183 -14.70 3.88 11.44
N ASP A 184 -13.47 3.37 11.53
CA ASP A 184 -12.57 3.35 10.37
C ASP A 184 -12.37 1.90 9.91
N ASP A 185 -12.91 1.58 8.72
CA ASP A 185 -12.61 0.36 7.97
C ASP A 185 -11.13 0.40 7.54
N HIS A 186 -10.23 -0.05 8.42
CA HIS A 186 -8.85 -0.32 8.04
C HIS A 186 -8.81 -1.60 7.20
N PRO A 187 -8.39 -1.55 5.92
CA PRO A 187 -8.19 -2.77 5.15
C PRO A 187 -6.99 -3.50 5.75
N ASN A 188 -7.32 -4.50 6.56
CA ASN A 188 -6.47 -5.58 7.04
C ASN A 188 -5.56 -6.05 5.90
N ARG A 189 -4.24 -5.84 6.04
CA ARG A 189 -3.20 -6.14 5.03
C ARG A 189 -1.89 -6.54 5.71
N SER A 190 -1.10 -7.36 5.05
CA SER A 190 0.26 -7.74 5.46
C SER A 190 1.31 -6.89 4.77
N ALA A 191 2.40 -6.60 5.46
CA ALA A 191 3.52 -5.84 4.94
C ALA A 191 4.77 -6.73 4.78
N ALA A 192 5.44 -6.61 3.64
CA ALA A 192 6.80 -7.13 3.45
C ALA A 192 7.67 -6.03 2.85
N THR A 193 8.98 -6.05 3.15
CA THR A 193 9.91 -5.13 2.48
C THR A 193 10.77 -5.89 1.50
N ALA A 194 10.71 -5.50 0.23
CA ALA A 194 11.61 -6.01 -0.80
C ALA A 194 12.84 -5.10 -0.90
N PRO A 195 14.07 -5.63 -0.76
CA PRO A 195 15.25 -4.93 -1.18
C PRO A 195 15.30 -4.96 -2.72
N THR A 196 15.44 -3.79 -3.33
CA THR A 196 15.87 -3.68 -4.72
C THR A 196 17.35 -4.09 -4.85
N ALA A 197 17.72 -4.58 -6.03
CA ALA A 197 19.05 -5.14 -6.31
C ALA A 197 20.17 -4.12 -6.17
#